data_AF-A0A2N9NLT7-F1
#
_entry.id   AF-A0A2N9NLT7-F1
#
_cell.length_a   1.000
_cell.length_b   1.000
_cell.length_c   1.000
_cell.angle_alpha   90.00
_cell.angle_beta   90.00
_cell.angle_gamma   90.00
#
_symmetry.space_group_name_H-M   'P 1'
#
loop_
_entity.id
_entity.type
_entity.pdbx_description
1 polymer ?
#
loop_
_entity_poly.entity_id
_entity_poly.type
_entity_poly.pdbx_seq_one_letter_code
_entity_poly.pdbx_strand_id
1 'polypeptide(L)'
;MSKSGPGQTPKSGARERLRSRYDQLWSGAIGRIRAGKIEVDPVLQTLVPDQRRCLTVIARPSPTVRQRVATFLRELRRLEPGQYYYIASEFHVTLLSLFTATVNFEPFFAQRERYFSAVDAALKKLEPIRIDFEGVTASPGTVMIQGFFETDRLNKLRDTLRGELRLRDLEEGVDQRYRLQTAHMTVVRFRAPLRRVSVFPGRSNRPGTGRSA
;
A
#
# COMPACT_ATOMS: atom_id res chain seq x y z
N MET A 1 -2.12 51.66 -8.39
CA MET A 1 -1.22 51.07 -7.36
C MET A 1 -2.05 50.58 -6.19
N SER A 2 -2.08 49.28 -5.91
CA SER A 2 -2.15 48.69 -4.55
C SER A 2 -2.53 47.19 -4.63
N LYS A 3 -1.45 46.42 -4.74
CA LYS A 3 -1.20 45.00 -4.38
C LYS A 3 -2.39 44.09 -4.03
N SER A 4 -2.62 43.13 -4.92
CA SER A 4 -3.14 41.79 -4.64
C SER A 4 -2.13 40.97 -3.83
N GLY A 5 -2.55 40.42 -2.69
CA GLY A 5 -1.76 39.50 -1.86
C GLY A 5 -1.89 38.04 -2.34
N PRO A 6 -0.85 37.19 -2.20
CA PRO A 6 -0.85 35.86 -2.78
C PRO A 6 -1.56 34.82 -1.89
N GLY A 7 -2.56 34.17 -2.50
CA GLY A 7 -2.93 32.75 -2.38
C GLY A 7 -2.65 31.99 -1.08
N GLN A 8 -3.67 31.89 -0.22
CA GLN A 8 -3.79 30.75 0.69
C GLN A 8 -3.95 29.46 -0.12
N THR A 9 -3.00 28.54 0.04
CA THR A 9 -2.94 27.30 -0.74
C THR A 9 -3.73 26.19 -0.03
N PRO A 10 -4.59 25.42 -0.72
CA PRO A 10 -5.41 24.35 -0.12
C PRO A 10 -4.62 23.05 0.19
N LYS A 11 -3.35 23.16 0.61
CA LYS A 11 -2.37 22.06 0.69
C LYS A 11 -2.51 21.13 1.90
N SER A 12 -3.10 21.55 3.01
CA SER A 12 -3.13 20.77 4.27
C SER A 12 -4.15 19.62 4.27
N GLY A 13 -5.33 19.81 3.67
CA GLY A 13 -6.45 18.90 3.86
C GLY A 13 -6.29 17.49 3.27
N ALA A 14 -5.58 17.32 2.14
CA ALA A 14 -5.39 16.00 1.53
C ALA A 14 -4.48 15.10 2.37
N ARG A 15 -3.36 15.64 2.85
CA ARG A 15 -2.42 14.93 3.71
C ARG A 15 -3.05 14.56 5.05
N GLU A 16 -3.84 15.47 5.64
CA GLU A 16 -4.57 15.23 6.89
C GLU A 16 -5.62 14.13 6.74
N ARG A 17 -6.39 14.12 5.65
CA ARG A 17 -7.34 13.02 5.36
C ARG A 17 -6.63 11.67 5.25
N LEU A 18 -5.50 11.61 4.55
CA LEU A 18 -4.70 10.38 4.46
C LEU A 18 -4.16 9.96 5.83
N ARG A 19 -3.69 10.92 6.64
CA ARG A 19 -3.21 10.66 8.00
C ARG A 19 -4.32 10.10 8.88
N SER A 20 -5.51 10.69 8.85
CA SER A 20 -6.68 10.20 9.57
C SER A 20 -7.03 8.77 9.18
N ARG A 21 -6.95 8.41 7.89
CA ARG A 21 -7.19 7.04 7.42
C ARG A 21 -6.14 6.07 7.95
N TYR A 22 -4.86 6.45 7.93
CA TYR A 22 -3.80 5.61 8.49
C TYR A 22 -3.90 5.45 10.01
N ASP A 23 -4.33 6.49 10.72
CA ASP A 23 -4.56 6.45 12.16
C ASP A 23 -5.76 5.56 12.50
N GLN A 24 -6.83 5.56 11.68
CA GLN A 24 -7.96 4.62 11.83
C GLN A 24 -7.54 3.16 11.64
N LEU A 25 -6.73 2.87 10.62
CA LEU A 25 -6.16 1.53 10.41
C LEU A 25 -5.35 1.10 11.64
N TRP A 26 -4.48 1.98 12.11
CA TRP A 26 -3.64 1.72 13.28
C TRP A 26 -4.47 1.48 14.54
N SER A 27 -5.42 2.37 14.86
CA SER A 27 -6.25 2.23 16.06
C SER A 27 -7.11 0.97 16.03
N GLY A 28 -7.62 0.59 14.85
CA GLY A 28 -8.39 -0.63 14.67
C GLY A 28 -7.57 -1.91 14.81
N ALA A 29 -6.26 -1.86 14.52
CA ALA A 29 -5.40 -3.03 14.53
C ALA A 29 -4.59 -3.19 15.83
N ILE A 30 -4.08 -2.10 16.40
CA ILE A 30 -3.02 -2.18 17.43
C ILE A 30 -3.46 -2.89 18.71
N GLY A 31 -4.71 -2.69 19.15
CA GLY A 31 -5.24 -3.39 20.32
C GLY A 31 -5.34 -4.90 20.10
N ARG A 32 -5.75 -5.32 18.89
CA ARG A 32 -5.84 -6.74 18.51
C ARG A 32 -4.46 -7.37 18.40
N ILE A 33 -3.53 -6.69 17.72
CA ILE A 33 -2.12 -7.12 17.60
C ILE A 33 -1.49 -7.30 18.98
N ARG A 34 -1.69 -6.32 19.88
CA ARG A 34 -1.22 -6.36 21.28
C ARG A 34 -1.93 -7.39 22.18
N ALA A 35 -3.04 -7.96 21.72
CA ALA A 35 -3.71 -9.07 22.37
C ALA A 35 -3.38 -10.42 21.69
N GLY A 36 -2.45 -10.44 20.73
CA GLY A 36 -2.13 -11.63 19.94
C GLY A 36 -3.21 -12.03 18.93
N LYS A 37 -4.27 -11.22 18.78
CA LYS A 37 -5.40 -11.44 17.86
C LYS A 37 -5.07 -10.96 16.44
N ILE A 38 -3.95 -11.45 15.92
CA ILE A 38 -3.50 -11.21 14.55
C ILE A 38 -4.23 -12.13 13.57
N GLU A 39 -4.35 -11.68 12.32
CA GLU A 39 -4.83 -12.48 11.19
C GLU A 39 -3.63 -13.05 10.46
N VAL A 40 -3.39 -14.33 10.66
CA VAL A 40 -2.30 -15.02 9.98
C VAL A 40 -2.75 -15.43 8.58
N ASP A 41 -1.89 -15.21 7.58
CA ASP A 41 -2.11 -15.70 6.22
C ASP A 41 -1.90 -17.23 6.18
N PRO A 42 -2.95 -18.04 5.94
CA PRO A 42 -2.82 -19.50 5.95
C PRO A 42 -1.85 -20.01 4.89
N VAL A 43 -1.76 -19.32 3.75
CA VAL A 43 -0.87 -19.71 2.65
C VAL A 43 0.60 -19.52 3.04
N LEU A 44 0.89 -18.51 3.88
CA LEU A 44 2.25 -18.30 4.41
C LEU A 44 2.60 -19.25 5.57
N GLN A 45 1.62 -20.00 6.09
CA GLN A 45 1.85 -21.08 7.06
C GLN A 45 2.07 -22.42 6.37
N THR A 46 1.37 -22.67 5.27
CA THR A 46 1.49 -23.91 4.52
C THR A 46 2.75 -23.93 3.69
N LEU A 47 3.50 -25.03 3.73
CA LEU A 47 4.60 -25.29 2.78
C LEU A 47 4.09 -25.65 1.37
N VAL A 48 2.79 -25.56 1.13
CA VAL A 48 2.16 -25.87 -0.16
C VAL A 48 2.25 -24.63 -1.06
N PRO A 49 2.68 -24.77 -2.33
CA PRO A 49 2.76 -23.65 -3.25
C PRO A 49 1.40 -23.00 -3.51
N ASP A 50 1.33 -21.67 -3.40
CA ASP A 50 0.15 -20.90 -3.80
C ASP A 50 -0.07 -21.00 -5.32
N GLN A 51 -1.16 -21.64 -5.72
CA GLN A 51 -1.51 -21.81 -7.13
C GLN A 51 -2.25 -20.60 -7.71
N ARG A 52 -2.66 -19.64 -6.87
CA ARG A 52 -3.36 -18.47 -7.36
C ARG A 52 -2.43 -17.59 -8.18
N ARG A 53 -2.96 -16.96 -9.22
CA ARG A 53 -2.27 -15.91 -9.98
C ARG A 53 -3.14 -14.66 -10.02
N CYS A 54 -2.48 -13.51 -10.09
CA CYS A 54 -3.12 -12.20 -10.25
C CYS A 54 -2.32 -11.36 -11.25
N LEU A 55 -2.93 -10.28 -11.72
CA LEU A 55 -2.23 -9.22 -12.44
C LEU A 55 -2.54 -7.88 -11.77
N THR A 56 -1.51 -7.12 -11.45
CA THR A 56 -1.64 -5.87 -10.69
C THR A 56 -0.68 -4.83 -11.24
N VAL A 57 -1.19 -3.61 -11.44
CA VAL A 57 -0.38 -2.44 -11.76
C VAL A 57 0.22 -1.91 -10.46
N ILE A 58 1.54 -1.77 -10.44
CA ILE A 58 2.30 -1.36 -9.25
C ILE A 58 3.20 -0.15 -9.54
N ALA A 59 3.41 0.69 -8.53
CA ALA A 59 4.48 1.67 -8.51
C ALA A 59 5.60 1.19 -7.59
N ARG A 60 6.84 1.19 -8.09
CA ARG A 60 8.02 0.84 -7.29
C ARG A 60 8.60 2.09 -6.63
N PRO A 61 8.95 2.04 -5.34
CA PRO A 61 9.62 3.14 -4.66
C PRO A 61 11.02 3.38 -5.20
N SER A 62 11.54 4.59 -5.00
CA SER A 62 12.92 4.95 -5.37
C SER A 62 13.95 4.10 -4.61
N PRO A 63 15.19 3.98 -5.12
CA PRO A 63 16.27 3.26 -4.42
C PRO A 63 16.46 3.72 -2.97
N THR A 64 16.40 5.03 -2.71
CA THR A 64 16.52 5.61 -1.36
C THR A 64 15.41 5.13 -0.42
N VAL A 65 14.16 5.11 -0.87
CA VAL A 65 13.03 4.61 -0.08
C VAL A 65 13.20 3.11 0.17
N ARG A 66 13.58 2.32 -0.85
CA ARG A 66 13.83 0.87 -0.68
C ARG A 66 14.87 0.58 0.39
N GLN A 67 15.99 1.31 0.39
CA GLN A 67 17.07 1.12 1.37
C GLN A 67 16.62 1.45 2.80
N ARG A 68 15.85 2.53 2.98
CA ARG A 68 15.29 2.91 4.29
C ARG A 68 14.32 1.86 4.81
N VAL A 69 13.40 1.38 3.96
CA VAL A 69 12.45 0.32 4.33
C VAL A 69 13.19 -0.98 4.66
N ALA A 70 14.17 -1.39 3.85
CA ALA A 70 14.96 -2.59 4.13
C ALA A 70 15.71 -2.51 5.47
N THR A 71 16.21 -1.33 5.84
CA THR A 71 16.87 -1.13 7.15
C THR A 71 15.87 -1.25 8.29
N PHE A 72 14.71 -0.59 8.19
CA PHE A 72 13.62 -0.76 9.15
C PHE A 72 13.20 -2.23 9.31
N LEU A 73 13.07 -2.99 8.22
CA LEU A 73 12.69 -4.40 8.30
C LEU A 73 13.76 -5.28 8.93
N ARG A 74 15.06 -4.97 8.77
CA ARG A 74 16.14 -5.69 9.48
C ARG A 74 16.02 -5.53 11.00
N GLU A 75 15.71 -4.33 11.46
CA GLU A 75 15.49 -4.06 12.90
C GLU A 75 14.24 -4.77 13.41
N LEU A 76 13.12 -4.64 12.69
CA LEU A 76 11.87 -5.29 13.07
C LEU A 76 11.98 -6.83 13.09
N ARG A 77 12.74 -7.41 12.16
CA ARG A 77 13.00 -8.86 12.09
C ARG A 77 13.81 -9.38 13.29
N ARG A 78 14.66 -8.56 13.91
CA ARG A 78 15.35 -8.95 15.16
C ARG A 78 14.37 -9.09 16.33
N LEU A 79 13.30 -8.31 16.33
CA LEU A 79 12.26 -8.34 17.37
C LEU A 79 11.27 -9.49 17.13
N GLU A 80 10.80 -9.66 15.89
CA GLU A 80 9.76 -10.63 15.54
C GLU A 80 10.16 -11.52 14.33
N PRO A 81 11.23 -12.36 14.45
CA PRO A 81 11.79 -13.10 13.32
C PRO A 81 10.86 -14.13 12.69
N GLY A 82 9.78 -14.51 13.39
CA GLY A 82 8.80 -15.50 12.95
C GLY A 82 7.87 -15.00 11.84
N GLN A 83 7.91 -13.72 11.46
CA GLN A 83 7.00 -13.15 10.47
C GLN A 83 7.53 -13.23 9.03
N TYR A 84 6.66 -12.97 8.04
CA TYR A 84 7.04 -12.91 6.64
C TYR A 84 7.40 -11.47 6.27
N TYR A 85 8.68 -11.22 5.98
CA TYR A 85 9.22 -9.91 5.65
C TYR A 85 9.46 -9.81 4.15
N TYR A 86 8.95 -8.75 3.54
CA TYR A 86 9.17 -8.52 2.11
C TYR A 86 10.64 -8.16 1.85
N ILE A 87 11.18 -8.59 0.71
CA ILE A 87 12.49 -8.17 0.22
C ILE A 87 12.37 -6.93 -0.68
N ALA A 88 13.50 -6.29 -0.97
CA ALA A 88 13.51 -4.99 -1.67
C ALA A 88 12.85 -5.02 -3.07
N SER A 89 12.89 -6.15 -3.77
CA SER A 89 12.22 -6.34 -5.06
C SER A 89 10.70 -6.46 -4.96
N GLU A 90 10.18 -6.80 -3.78
CA GLU A 90 8.75 -6.94 -3.48
C GLU A 90 8.13 -5.64 -2.99
N PHE A 91 8.92 -4.61 -2.68
CA PHE A 91 8.39 -3.32 -2.24
C PHE A 91 7.64 -2.60 -3.37
N HIS A 92 6.35 -2.36 -3.15
CA HIS A 92 5.52 -1.66 -4.12
C HIS A 92 4.30 -0.98 -3.48
N VAL A 93 3.79 0.04 -4.16
CA VAL A 93 2.45 0.58 -3.95
C VAL A 93 1.53 -0.01 -5.01
N THR A 94 0.43 -0.61 -4.58
CA THR A 94 -0.61 -1.07 -5.50
C THR A 94 -1.34 0.13 -6.10
N LEU A 95 -1.33 0.23 -7.43
CA LEU A 95 -2.13 1.21 -8.16
C LEU A 95 -3.54 0.65 -8.39
N LEU A 96 -3.62 -0.52 -9.04
CA LEU A 96 -4.87 -1.23 -9.31
C LEU A 96 -4.60 -2.73 -9.50
N SER A 97 -5.37 -3.60 -8.86
CA SER A 97 -5.42 -5.02 -9.23
C SER A 97 -6.34 -5.18 -10.44
N LEU A 98 -5.80 -5.65 -11.55
CA LEU A 98 -6.55 -5.86 -12.80
C LEU A 98 -7.47 -7.06 -12.66
N PHE A 99 -7.01 -8.10 -11.98
CA PHE A 99 -7.88 -9.11 -11.39
C PHE A 99 -7.25 -9.65 -10.10
N THR A 100 -8.11 -10.08 -9.19
CA THR A 100 -7.71 -10.62 -7.88
C THR A 100 -7.13 -12.02 -8.02
N ALA A 101 -6.23 -12.39 -7.09
CA ALA A 101 -5.60 -13.71 -7.08
C ALA A 101 -6.65 -14.83 -7.04
N THR A 102 -6.64 -15.68 -8.06
CA THR A 102 -7.56 -16.82 -8.22
C THR A 102 -6.82 -18.03 -8.78
N VAL A 103 -7.32 -19.23 -8.47
CA VAL A 103 -6.83 -20.49 -9.07
C VAL A 103 -7.32 -20.66 -10.50
N ASN A 104 -8.45 -20.04 -10.87
CA ASN A 104 -9.02 -20.07 -12.21
C ASN A 104 -8.58 -18.81 -12.98
N PHE A 105 -7.27 -18.60 -13.09
CA PHE A 105 -6.71 -17.36 -13.64
C PHE A 105 -6.60 -17.36 -15.16
N GLU A 106 -6.72 -18.53 -15.79
CA GLU A 106 -6.49 -18.77 -17.21
C GLU A 106 -7.37 -17.87 -18.11
N PRO A 107 -8.67 -17.66 -17.84
CA PRO A 107 -9.51 -16.77 -18.66
C PRO A 107 -9.05 -15.30 -18.61
N PHE A 108 -8.51 -14.85 -17.47
CA PHE A 108 -7.96 -13.51 -17.33
C PHE A 108 -6.61 -13.40 -18.05
N PHE A 109 -5.74 -14.40 -17.90
CA PHE A 109 -4.43 -14.44 -18.56
C PHE A 109 -4.53 -14.52 -20.08
N ALA A 110 -5.55 -15.21 -20.62
CA ALA A 110 -5.82 -15.25 -22.05
C ALA A 110 -6.05 -13.85 -22.65
N GLN A 111 -6.46 -12.88 -21.83
CA GLN A 111 -6.74 -11.50 -22.22
C GLN A 111 -5.62 -10.51 -21.85
N ARG A 112 -4.43 -10.99 -21.45
CA ARG A 112 -3.33 -10.15 -20.91
C ARG A 112 -2.94 -8.98 -21.81
N GLU A 113 -2.93 -9.16 -23.14
CA GLU A 113 -2.57 -8.08 -24.06
C GLU A 113 -3.60 -6.96 -24.07
N ARG A 114 -4.89 -7.29 -23.85
CA ARG A 114 -5.95 -6.29 -23.68
C ARG A 114 -5.78 -5.52 -22.38
N TYR A 115 -5.40 -6.21 -21.30
CA TYR A 115 -5.04 -5.56 -20.03
C TYR A 115 -3.85 -4.61 -20.21
N PHE A 116 -2.79 -5.03 -20.90
CA PHE A 116 -1.63 -4.18 -21.17
C PHE A 116 -2.02 -2.94 -22.00
N SER A 117 -2.83 -3.13 -23.05
CA SER A 117 -3.35 -2.02 -23.86
C SER A 117 -4.17 -1.01 -23.03
N ALA A 118 -4.99 -1.48 -22.08
CA ALA A 118 -5.75 -0.62 -21.18
C ALA A 118 -4.83 0.20 -20.26
N VAL A 119 -3.79 -0.45 -19.71
CA VAL A 119 -2.79 0.21 -18.87
C VAL A 119 -2.01 1.25 -19.66
N ASP A 120 -1.53 0.91 -20.85
CA ASP A 120 -0.79 1.83 -21.73
C ASP A 120 -1.63 3.05 -22.09
N ALA A 121 -2.91 2.86 -22.41
CA ALA A 121 -3.84 3.95 -22.70
C ALA A 121 -4.01 4.90 -21.49
N ALA A 122 -4.13 4.34 -20.28
CA ALA A 122 -4.24 5.12 -19.06
C ALA A 122 -2.96 5.90 -18.73
N LEU A 123 -1.79 5.33 -19.03
CA LEU A 123 -0.49 5.92 -18.70
C LEU A 123 -0.03 7.00 -19.68
N LYS A 124 -0.49 7.00 -20.94
CA LYS A 124 -0.12 8.01 -21.97
C LYS A 124 -0.37 9.47 -21.53
N LYS A 125 -1.29 9.70 -20.59
CA LYS A 125 -1.71 11.03 -20.12
C LYS A 125 -1.20 11.36 -18.71
N LEU A 126 -0.24 10.59 -18.19
CA LEU A 126 0.15 10.67 -16.79
C LEU A 126 1.37 11.57 -16.56
N GLU A 127 1.16 12.66 -15.82
CA GLU A 127 2.27 13.40 -15.21
C GLU A 127 2.85 12.64 -14.00
N PRO A 128 4.14 12.83 -13.66
CA PRO A 128 4.75 12.23 -12.49
C PRO A 128 3.93 12.44 -11.21
N ILE A 129 3.66 11.34 -10.50
CA ILE A 129 3.01 11.34 -9.19
C ILE A 129 4.09 11.28 -8.12
N ARG A 130 4.12 12.28 -7.24
CA ARG A 130 4.96 12.27 -6.05
C ARG A 130 4.23 11.63 -4.88
N ILE A 131 4.88 10.66 -4.24
CA ILE A 131 4.43 10.02 -3.00
C ILE A 131 5.55 10.12 -1.99
N ASP A 132 5.28 10.76 -0.85
CA ASP A 132 6.20 10.83 0.28
C ASP A 132 5.85 9.71 1.27
N PHE A 133 6.84 8.93 1.68
CA PHE A 133 6.65 7.84 2.65
C PHE A 133 7.06 8.30 4.06
N GLU A 134 6.15 8.20 5.02
CA GLU A 134 6.37 8.68 6.40
C GLU A 134 5.64 7.79 7.42
N GLY A 135 6.37 7.08 8.27
CA GLY A 135 5.79 6.29 9.35
C GLY A 135 5.16 4.96 8.92
N VAL A 136 4.60 4.28 9.91
CA VAL A 136 4.11 2.90 9.83
C VAL A 136 2.66 2.84 10.28
N THR A 137 1.86 2.01 9.62
CA THR A 137 0.52 1.61 10.08
C THR A 137 0.42 0.08 10.06
N ALA A 138 -0.71 -0.45 10.51
CA ALA A 138 -0.97 -1.88 10.50
C ALA A 138 -2.45 -2.15 10.22
N SER A 139 -2.73 -3.35 9.71
CA SER A 139 -4.02 -4.01 9.84
C SER A 139 -3.80 -5.32 10.62
N PRO A 140 -4.86 -6.03 11.05
CA PRO A 140 -4.69 -7.28 11.81
C PRO A 140 -3.79 -8.32 11.14
N GLY A 141 -3.61 -8.29 9.82
CA GLY A 141 -2.77 -9.24 9.08
C GLY A 141 -1.44 -8.72 8.52
N THR A 142 -1.16 -7.41 8.65
CA THR A 142 0.03 -6.84 7.99
C THR A 142 0.55 -5.54 8.61
N VAL A 143 1.85 -5.30 8.45
CA VAL A 143 2.50 -4.00 8.68
C VAL A 143 2.74 -3.31 7.34
N MET A 144 2.44 -2.01 7.30
CA MET A 144 2.50 -1.20 6.08
C MET A 144 3.26 0.11 6.32
N ILE A 145 4.00 0.56 5.30
CA ILE A 145 4.58 1.91 5.26
C ILE A 145 3.52 2.86 4.69
N GLN A 146 3.34 3.99 5.35
CA GLN A 146 2.36 5.00 4.95
C GLN A 146 2.91 5.85 3.81
N GLY A 147 2.16 5.98 2.71
CA GLY A 147 2.46 6.92 1.63
C GLY A 147 1.45 8.05 1.56
N PHE A 148 1.96 9.26 1.35
CA PHE A 148 1.20 10.51 1.29
C PHE A 148 1.42 11.19 -0.06
N PHE A 149 0.35 11.76 -0.61
CA PHE A 149 0.37 12.51 -1.86
C PHE A 149 -0.54 13.73 -1.72
N GLU A 150 -0.13 14.86 -2.29
CA GLU A 150 -0.83 16.14 -2.10
C GLU A 150 -1.98 16.34 -3.10
N THR A 151 -1.83 15.80 -4.30
CA THR A 151 -2.79 15.96 -5.39
C THR A 151 -3.63 14.71 -5.59
N ASP A 152 -4.86 14.84 -6.06
CA ASP A 152 -5.72 13.70 -6.39
C ASP A 152 -5.26 12.89 -7.63
N ARG A 153 -4.08 13.20 -8.19
CA ARG A 153 -3.52 12.55 -9.39
C ARG A 153 -3.46 11.03 -9.28
N LEU A 154 -3.14 10.48 -8.11
CA LEU A 154 -3.11 9.03 -7.91
C LEU A 154 -4.51 8.41 -8.06
N ASN A 155 -5.54 9.03 -7.48
CA ASN A 155 -6.91 8.52 -7.61
C ASN A 155 -7.45 8.74 -9.01
N LYS A 156 -7.13 9.87 -9.65
CA LYS A 156 -7.42 10.10 -11.07
C LYS A 156 -6.80 9.02 -11.95
N LEU A 157 -5.54 8.66 -11.75
CA LEU A 157 -4.91 7.54 -12.47
C LEU A 157 -5.67 6.23 -12.25
N ARG A 158 -6.05 5.92 -11.01
CA ARG A 158 -6.84 4.72 -10.70
C ARG A 158 -8.19 4.73 -11.42
N ASP A 159 -8.83 5.89 -11.52
CA ASP A 159 -10.11 6.03 -12.23
C ASP A 159 -9.96 5.96 -13.74
N THR A 160 -8.90 6.54 -14.30
CA THR A 160 -8.55 6.36 -15.72
C THR A 160 -8.31 4.89 -16.03
N LEU A 161 -7.54 4.17 -15.20
CA LEU A 161 -7.32 2.73 -15.36
C LEU A 161 -8.65 1.95 -15.37
N ARG A 162 -9.55 2.22 -14.42
CA ARG A 162 -10.89 1.60 -14.41
C ARG A 162 -11.70 1.93 -15.65
N GLY A 163 -11.64 3.17 -16.13
CA GLY A 163 -12.31 3.59 -17.35
C GLY A 163 -11.80 2.84 -18.58
N GLU A 164 -10.48 2.74 -18.74
CA GLU A 164 -9.87 2.01 -19.87
C GLU A 164 -10.16 0.50 -19.84
N LEU A 165 -10.26 -0.10 -18.66
CA LEU A 165 -10.70 -1.49 -18.50
C LEU A 165 -12.16 -1.66 -18.90
N ARG A 166 -13.05 -0.75 -18.45
CA ARG A 166 -14.47 -0.78 -18.80
C ARG A 166 -14.72 -0.63 -20.29
N LEU A 167 -14.00 0.28 -20.94
CA LEU A 167 -14.08 0.47 -22.41
C LEU A 167 -13.69 -0.78 -23.20
N ARG A 168 -13.06 -1.77 -22.55
CA ARG A 168 -12.61 -3.03 -23.15
C ARG A 168 -13.29 -4.24 -22.53
N ASP A 169 -14.35 -4.09 -21.74
CA ASP A 169 -15.06 -5.18 -21.06
C ASP A 169 -14.14 -6.04 -20.15
N LEU A 170 -13.20 -5.39 -19.44
CA LEU A 170 -12.21 -6.02 -18.56
C LEU A 170 -12.41 -5.67 -17.07
N GLU A 171 -13.62 -5.28 -16.66
CA GLU A 171 -13.90 -4.95 -15.25
C GLU A 171 -14.08 -6.15 -14.33
N GLU A 172 -14.26 -7.34 -14.89
CA GLU A 172 -14.40 -8.56 -14.09
C GLU A 172 -13.14 -8.79 -13.24
N GLY A 173 -13.31 -8.90 -11.92
CA GLY A 173 -12.20 -9.15 -11.00
C GLY A 173 -11.47 -7.90 -10.49
N VAL A 174 -11.77 -6.71 -11.03
CA VAL A 174 -11.20 -5.43 -10.60
C VAL A 174 -11.74 -5.03 -9.22
N ASP A 175 -10.86 -4.59 -8.32
CA ASP A 175 -11.21 -4.01 -7.01
C ASP A 175 -12.14 -4.84 -6.09
N GLN A 176 -12.31 -6.14 -6.32
CA GLN A 176 -13.21 -7.01 -5.52
C GLN A 176 -12.95 -6.96 -4.02
N ARG A 177 -11.71 -6.64 -3.60
CA ARG A 177 -11.35 -6.54 -2.18
C ARG A 177 -11.81 -5.23 -1.56
N TYR A 178 -11.50 -4.10 -2.20
CA TYR A 178 -11.87 -2.74 -1.79
C TYR A 178 -11.27 -1.72 -2.76
N ARG A 179 -11.86 -0.53 -2.84
CA ARG A 179 -11.33 0.60 -3.60
C ARG A 179 -10.18 1.29 -2.83
N LEU A 180 -8.98 1.29 -3.42
CA LEU A 180 -7.79 1.89 -2.81
C LEU A 180 -7.91 3.41 -2.69
N GLN A 181 -7.73 3.92 -1.47
CA GLN A 181 -7.75 5.36 -1.16
C GLN A 181 -6.40 5.88 -0.63
N THR A 182 -5.50 4.98 -0.20
CA THR A 182 -4.16 5.32 0.31
C THR A 182 -3.07 4.83 -0.65
N ALA A 183 -1.82 5.23 -0.42
CA ALA A 183 -0.65 4.84 -1.19
C ALA A 183 0.33 4.03 -0.32
N HIS A 184 -0.18 3.01 0.36
CA HIS A 184 0.60 2.22 1.29
C HIS A 184 1.42 1.14 0.59
N MET A 185 2.48 0.70 1.28
CA MET A 185 3.31 -0.42 0.88
C MET A 185 3.24 -1.48 1.97
N THR A 186 2.74 -2.66 1.64
CA THR A 186 2.83 -3.82 2.53
C THR A 186 4.29 -4.25 2.63
N VAL A 187 4.79 -4.46 3.85
CA VAL A 187 6.19 -4.81 4.09
C VAL A 187 6.38 -6.01 5.03
N VAL A 188 5.36 -6.34 5.84
CA VAL A 188 5.33 -7.56 6.65
C VAL A 188 3.94 -8.19 6.58
N ARG A 189 3.88 -9.51 6.45
CA ARG A 189 2.66 -10.30 6.65
C ARG A 189 2.83 -11.15 7.91
N PHE A 190 1.79 -11.21 8.74
CA PHE A 190 1.83 -12.11 9.87
C PHE A 190 1.66 -13.55 9.39
N ARG A 191 2.62 -14.42 9.73
CA ARG A 191 2.60 -15.86 9.39
C ARG A 191 2.60 -16.76 10.63
N ALA A 192 2.86 -16.19 11.81
CA ALA A 192 2.92 -16.93 13.07
C ALA A 192 2.52 -16.02 14.24
N PRO A 193 2.12 -16.57 15.40
CA PRO A 193 1.94 -15.80 16.62
C PRO A 193 3.16 -14.91 16.93
N LEU A 194 2.92 -13.72 17.49
CA LEU A 194 3.98 -12.81 17.90
C LEU A 194 4.71 -13.36 19.12
N ARG A 195 6.05 -13.28 19.14
CA ARG A 195 6.87 -13.73 20.28
C ARG A 195 6.77 -12.76 21.46
N ARG A 196 6.64 -11.46 21.17
CA ARG A 196 6.53 -10.38 22.16
C ARG A 196 5.38 -9.47 21.78
N VAL A 197 4.21 -9.80 22.31
CA VAL A 197 2.95 -9.10 22.05
C VAL A 197 3.02 -7.60 22.46
N SER A 198 3.91 -7.22 23.38
CA SER A 198 4.11 -5.85 23.88
C SER A 198 5.13 -4.98 23.10
N VAL A 199 5.84 -5.52 22.10
CA VAL A 199 6.98 -4.82 21.45
C VAL A 199 6.58 -3.99 20.23
N PHE A 200 5.32 -4.04 19.78
CA PHE A 200 4.87 -3.15 18.72
C PHE A 200 4.95 -1.68 19.16
N PRO A 201 5.73 -0.83 18.44
CA PRO A 201 6.07 0.51 18.91
C PRO A 201 4.80 1.30 19.20
N GLY A 202 4.73 1.86 20.42
CA GLY A 202 3.76 2.89 20.76
C GLY A 202 3.99 4.15 19.93
N ARG A 203 2.99 5.04 19.89
CA ARG A 203 2.97 6.26 19.07
C ARG A 203 4.22 7.15 19.25
N SER A 204 4.91 7.04 20.39
CA SER A 204 6.11 7.81 20.77
C SER A 204 7.42 7.42 20.07
N ASN A 205 7.50 6.26 19.38
CA ASN A 205 8.75 5.79 18.73
C ASN A 205 8.80 6.00 17.21
N ARG A 206 8.06 6.98 16.66
CA ARG A 206 8.18 7.33 15.23
C ARG A 206 9.39 8.25 15.00
N PRO A 207 10.29 7.94 14.06
CA PRO A 207 11.24 8.94 13.57
C PRO A 207 10.44 10.02 12.82
N GLY A 208 10.42 11.25 13.34
CA GLY A 208 9.94 12.42 12.58
C GLY A 208 8.94 13.36 13.26
N THR A 209 8.53 13.15 14.51
CA THR A 209 7.70 14.14 15.23
C THR A 209 8.50 14.88 16.30
N GLY A 210 9.57 15.57 15.89
CA GLY A 210 10.17 16.63 16.67
C GLY A 210 9.59 17.96 16.21
N ARG A 211 8.67 18.54 16.98
CA ARG A 211 8.45 19.99 16.93
C ARG A 211 9.60 20.62 17.70
N SER A 212 10.51 21.29 17.01
CA SER A 212 11.33 22.31 17.67
C SER A 212 10.39 23.44 18.09
N ALA A 213 10.49 23.82 19.36
CA ALA A 213 10.06 25.13 19.82
C ALA A 213 10.89 26.21 19.14
#